data_AF-A0A7W3Y203-F1
#
_entry.id   AF-A0A7W3Y203-F1
#
_cell.length_a   1.000
_cell.length_b   1.000
_cell.length_c   1.000
_cell.angle_alpha   90.00
_cell.angle_beta   90.00
_cell.angle_gamma   90.00
#
_symmetry.space_group_name_H-M   'P 1'
#
loop_
_entity.id
_entity.type
_entity.pdbx_description
1 polymer ?
#
loop_
_entity_poly.entity_id
_entity_poly.type
_entity_poly.pdbx_seq_one_letter_code
_entity_poly.pdbx_strand_id
1 'polypeptide(L)'
;MSSSGRELPSGSGGDAAGAVTETVSLPRPVEIGADLAWDSEDWAEVRVRVERAGRAYVWLNLVEQRLRAVVAAVLRPVYEPVHGPEWEIAAAGPTGQEWVQRAAALREVSRRKGHVLDPADDTVLSFLTIPQLRELMTQHWPCFSPYFDNRRELELTLDELEVARSAVARNRGLNRAVLDQAERGCARLLRILDGHDPERDAGRLPVDVLERLVGERFTDVAGVHPDRIRLQRHLPTEELFGGARRLDAVGTALGLLVQNYPGRRLIHLADAGARIRLLFLNPAAGAMRRRERELGLKRGELSRSVETAILHVRRVRSRVRDPEAFEIHVSDEVPRFGGYFVDADEPDGLAVIQPYLRRARGVESPALVLRRPARAVVRPERRHEGGEPSIFETYREEFESLWETSRPVS
;
A
#
# COMPACT_ATOMS: atom_id res chain seq x y z
N MET A 1 -56.06 -10.29 -34.48
CA MET A 1 -56.03 -9.10 -35.36
C MET A 1 -54.61 -8.58 -35.34
N SER A 2 -53.88 -8.85 -36.43
CA SER A 2 -52.47 -8.52 -36.62
C SER A 2 -52.38 -7.15 -37.30
N SER A 3 -51.68 -6.20 -36.70
CA SER A 3 -51.39 -4.86 -37.25
C SER A 3 -50.04 -4.96 -37.96
N SER A 4 -50.02 -5.14 -39.28
CA SER A 4 -49.97 -4.10 -40.31
C SER A 4 -48.66 -3.31 -40.30
N GLY A 5 -47.77 -3.63 -41.23
CA GLY A 5 -46.58 -2.85 -41.56
C GLY A 5 -46.82 -1.68 -42.52
N ARG A 6 -45.73 -0.92 -42.72
CA ARG A 6 -45.37 0.13 -43.72
C ARG A 6 -44.72 1.30 -42.97
N GLU A 7 -43.67 1.98 -43.42
CA GLU A 7 -42.97 2.07 -44.70
C GLU A 7 -41.71 2.94 -44.50
N LEU A 8 -40.64 2.73 -45.27
CA LEU A 8 -39.68 3.77 -45.70
C LEU A 8 -38.99 3.29 -47.01
N PRO A 9 -38.46 4.20 -47.85
CA PRO A 9 -38.96 4.41 -49.22
C PRO A 9 -38.20 3.69 -50.33
N SER A 10 -38.90 3.54 -51.45
CA SER A 10 -38.42 3.09 -52.75
C SER A 10 -37.48 4.14 -53.38
N GLY A 11 -36.24 3.73 -53.68
CA GLY A 11 -35.25 4.53 -54.40
C GLY A 11 -34.66 3.74 -55.57
N SER A 12 -35.28 3.94 -56.74
CA SER A 12 -34.72 3.89 -58.10
C SER A 12 -33.60 2.89 -58.47
N GLY A 13 -33.96 1.93 -59.33
CA GLY A 13 -33.47 1.93 -60.72
C GLY A 13 -32.21 1.12 -61.05
N GLY A 14 -32.38 0.18 -61.98
CA GLY A 14 -31.36 -0.12 -63.00
C GLY A 14 -30.71 -1.49 -62.90
N ASP A 15 -30.95 -2.30 -63.93
CA ASP A 15 -30.36 -3.61 -64.19
C ASP A 15 -28.84 -3.66 -64.02
N ALA A 16 -28.35 -4.68 -63.32
CA ALA A 16 -26.99 -5.18 -63.48
C ALA A 16 -26.95 -6.70 -63.23
N ALA A 17 -26.76 -7.41 -64.35
CA ALA A 17 -26.03 -8.67 -64.55
C ALA A 17 -25.81 -9.62 -63.35
N GLY A 18 -26.07 -10.90 -63.63
CA GLY A 18 -25.95 -12.03 -62.72
C GLY A 18 -24.69 -12.02 -61.85
N ALA A 19 -24.92 -11.90 -60.54
CA ALA A 19 -24.00 -12.38 -59.53
C ALA A 19 -24.50 -13.75 -59.07
N VAL A 20 -23.75 -14.80 -59.39
CA VAL A 20 -23.91 -16.11 -58.76
C VAL A 20 -23.60 -15.90 -57.28
N THR A 21 -24.62 -15.90 -56.43
CA THR A 21 -24.44 -15.89 -54.99
C THR A 21 -23.90 -17.25 -54.59
N GLU A 22 -22.58 -17.42 -54.61
CA GLU A 22 -21.94 -18.52 -53.88
C GLU A 22 -22.27 -18.32 -52.40
N THR A 23 -23.32 -18.99 -51.94
CA THR A 23 -23.58 -19.17 -50.52
C THR A 23 -22.41 -19.94 -49.93
N VAL A 24 -21.44 -19.23 -49.37
CA VAL A 24 -20.40 -19.82 -48.53
C VAL A 24 -21.12 -20.56 -47.42
N SER A 25 -21.11 -21.89 -47.48
CA SER A 25 -21.66 -22.73 -46.42
C SER A 25 -20.82 -22.49 -45.18
N LEU A 26 -21.37 -21.71 -44.24
CA LEU A 26 -20.75 -21.56 -42.92
C LEU A 26 -20.64 -22.98 -42.32
N PRO A 27 -19.42 -23.44 -41.97
CA PRO A 27 -19.29 -24.72 -41.30
C PRO A 27 -20.16 -24.70 -40.05
N ARG A 28 -20.92 -25.77 -39.81
CA ARG A 28 -21.73 -25.92 -38.59
C ARG A 28 -20.84 -25.57 -37.40
N PRO A 29 -21.32 -24.76 -36.42
CA PRO A 29 -20.55 -24.48 -35.24
C PRO A 29 -20.12 -25.82 -34.65
N VAL A 30 -18.83 -26.10 -34.66
CA VAL A 30 -18.25 -27.12 -33.79
C VAL A 30 -18.80 -26.76 -32.41
N GLU A 31 -19.43 -27.71 -31.71
CA GLU A 31 -19.92 -27.45 -30.35
C GLU A 31 -18.76 -26.87 -29.55
N ILE A 32 -18.78 -25.54 -29.35
CA ILE A 32 -17.88 -24.81 -28.44
C ILE A 32 -18.39 -25.18 -27.04
N GLY A 33 -18.14 -26.43 -26.68
CA GLY A 33 -18.84 -27.17 -25.65
C GLY A 33 -17.90 -28.13 -24.93
N ALA A 34 -16.64 -27.73 -24.77
CA ALA A 34 -15.73 -28.21 -23.75
C ALA A 34 -14.64 -27.14 -23.62
N ASP A 35 -14.46 -26.60 -22.42
CA ASP A 35 -13.38 -25.68 -22.02
C ASP A 35 -13.51 -24.19 -22.39
N LEU A 36 -14.71 -23.62 -22.22
CA LEU A 36 -14.85 -22.17 -22.01
C LEU A 36 -14.56 -21.74 -20.56
N ALA A 37 -14.48 -22.69 -19.64
CA ALA A 37 -14.13 -22.43 -18.25
C ALA A 37 -12.61 -22.32 -18.14
N TRP A 38 -12.13 -21.21 -17.57
CA TRP A 38 -10.73 -21.07 -17.18
C TRP A 38 -10.34 -22.17 -16.21
N ASP A 39 -9.25 -22.85 -16.51
CA ASP A 39 -8.63 -23.76 -15.58
C ASP A 39 -7.86 -23.01 -14.47
N SER A 40 -7.22 -23.73 -13.56
CA SER A 40 -6.48 -23.09 -12.46
C SER A 40 -5.29 -22.26 -12.93
N GLU A 41 -4.68 -22.60 -14.07
CA GLU A 41 -3.53 -21.90 -14.63
C GLU A 41 -3.99 -20.61 -15.32
N ASP A 42 -5.07 -20.66 -16.11
CA ASP A 42 -5.74 -19.50 -16.68
C ASP A 42 -6.14 -18.50 -15.60
N TRP A 43 -6.78 -18.99 -14.52
CA TRP A 43 -7.16 -18.15 -13.38
C TRP A 43 -5.95 -17.53 -12.68
N ALA A 44 -4.85 -18.27 -12.53
CA ALA A 44 -3.63 -17.76 -11.92
C ALA A 44 -2.97 -16.68 -12.79
N GLU A 45 -2.91 -16.89 -14.11
CA GLU A 45 -2.35 -15.92 -15.05
C GLU A 45 -3.19 -14.64 -15.08
N VAL A 46 -4.52 -14.76 -15.24
CA VAL A 46 -5.42 -13.60 -15.28
C VAL A 46 -5.35 -12.85 -13.95
N ARG A 47 -5.33 -13.54 -12.82
CA ARG A 47 -5.18 -12.91 -11.51
C ARG A 47 -3.92 -12.06 -11.43
N VAL A 48 -2.77 -12.61 -11.85
CA VAL A 48 -1.50 -11.85 -11.84
C VAL A 48 -1.58 -10.63 -12.76
N ARG A 49 -2.19 -10.75 -13.94
CA ARG A 49 -2.38 -9.62 -14.87
C ARG A 49 -3.27 -8.54 -14.27
N VAL A 50 -4.39 -8.92 -13.66
CA VAL A 50 -5.36 -8.03 -13.01
C VAL A 50 -4.76 -7.36 -11.78
N GLU A 51 -4.04 -8.09 -10.94
CA GLU A 51 -3.37 -7.55 -9.75
C GLU A 51 -2.38 -6.45 -10.12
N ARG A 52 -1.54 -6.69 -11.15
CA ARG A 52 -0.56 -5.70 -11.62
C ARG A 52 -1.23 -4.49 -12.25
N ALA A 53 -2.23 -4.70 -13.11
CA ALA A 53 -2.98 -3.61 -13.73
C ALA A 53 -3.75 -2.77 -12.70
N GLY A 54 -4.39 -3.42 -11.73
CA GLY A 54 -5.11 -2.77 -10.64
C GLY A 54 -4.18 -1.97 -9.73
N ARG A 55 -3.01 -2.51 -9.39
CA ARG A 55 -2.00 -1.80 -8.60
C ARG A 55 -1.46 -0.57 -9.33
N ALA A 56 -1.10 -0.70 -10.60
CA ALA A 56 -0.69 0.45 -11.42
C ALA A 56 -1.81 1.48 -11.57
N TYR A 57 -3.06 1.04 -11.73
CA TYR A 57 -4.22 1.91 -11.81
C TYR A 57 -4.36 2.78 -10.55
N VAL A 58 -4.23 2.20 -9.36
CA VAL A 58 -4.34 2.97 -8.11
C VAL A 58 -3.25 4.05 -8.01
N TRP A 59 -2.00 3.69 -8.31
CA TRP A 59 -0.89 4.65 -8.29
C TRP A 59 -1.09 5.78 -9.30
N LEU A 60 -1.45 5.44 -10.54
CA LEU A 60 -1.70 6.42 -11.59
C LEU A 60 -2.91 7.31 -11.25
N ASN A 61 -3.97 6.74 -10.70
CA ASN A 61 -5.14 7.49 -10.26
C ASN A 61 -4.78 8.48 -9.14
N LEU A 62 -3.99 8.08 -8.15
CA LEU A 62 -3.56 9.00 -7.10
C LEU A 62 -2.77 10.18 -7.69
N VAL A 63 -1.79 9.89 -8.55
CA VAL A 63 -0.98 10.92 -9.20
C VAL A 63 -1.85 11.86 -10.02
N GLU A 64 -2.79 11.34 -10.82
CA GLU A 64 -3.71 12.17 -11.60
C GLU A 64 -4.54 13.10 -10.69
N GLN A 65 -5.07 12.58 -9.58
CA GLN A 65 -5.82 13.39 -8.62
C GLN A 65 -4.96 14.48 -7.99
N ARG A 66 -3.72 14.14 -7.59
CA ARG A 66 -2.80 15.13 -7.02
C ARG A 66 -2.40 16.19 -8.05
N LEU A 67 -2.15 15.79 -9.29
CA LEU A 67 -1.81 16.68 -10.39
C LEU A 67 -2.95 17.66 -10.68
N ARG A 68 -4.20 17.17 -10.76
CA ARG A 68 -5.39 18.02 -10.90
C ARG A 68 -5.53 19.02 -9.76
N ALA A 69 -5.34 18.56 -8.52
CA ALA A 69 -5.42 19.42 -7.34
C ALA A 69 -4.35 20.53 -7.35
N VAL A 70 -3.11 20.21 -7.72
CA VAL A 70 -2.02 21.19 -7.86
C VAL A 70 -2.30 22.19 -8.97
N VAL A 71 -2.71 21.72 -10.15
CA VAL A 71 -3.07 22.59 -11.28
C VAL A 71 -4.20 23.54 -10.90
N ALA A 72 -5.25 23.02 -10.25
CA ALA A 72 -6.35 23.84 -9.76
C ALA A 72 -5.88 24.88 -8.74
N ALA A 73 -5.10 24.48 -7.74
CA ALA A 73 -4.64 25.36 -6.67
C ALA A 73 -3.76 26.51 -7.18
N VAL A 74 -2.96 26.28 -8.23
CA VAL A 74 -2.06 27.29 -8.80
C VAL A 74 -2.76 28.18 -9.83
N LEU A 75 -3.55 27.60 -10.73
CA LEU A 75 -4.13 28.36 -11.84
C LEU A 75 -5.47 29.02 -11.52
N ARG A 76 -6.30 28.40 -10.67
CA ARG A 76 -7.62 28.98 -10.33
C ARG A 76 -7.49 30.39 -9.75
N PRO A 77 -6.61 30.69 -8.78
CA PRO A 77 -6.46 32.06 -8.25
C PRO A 77 -6.02 33.10 -9.28
N VAL A 78 -5.39 32.67 -10.39
CA VAL A 78 -4.91 33.55 -11.45
C VAL A 78 -6.01 33.83 -12.48
N TYR A 79 -6.75 32.79 -12.89
CA TYR A 79 -7.70 32.88 -14.02
C TYR A 79 -9.16 33.10 -13.57
N GLU A 80 -9.60 32.52 -12.46
CA GLU A 80 -10.99 32.63 -11.99
C GLU A 80 -11.44 34.08 -11.71
N PRO A 81 -10.62 34.98 -11.13
CA PRO A 81 -11.04 36.37 -10.91
C PRO A 81 -11.37 37.13 -12.19
N VAL A 82 -10.79 36.74 -13.33
CA VAL A 82 -10.95 37.42 -14.63
C VAL A 82 -11.99 36.71 -15.52
N HIS A 83 -12.02 35.37 -15.47
CA HIS A 83 -12.79 34.53 -16.39
C HIS A 83 -13.96 33.78 -15.74
N GLY A 84 -14.11 33.88 -14.42
CA GLY A 84 -15.20 33.27 -13.67
C GLY A 84 -15.25 31.73 -13.83
N PRO A 85 -16.42 31.13 -14.07
CA PRO A 85 -16.58 29.67 -14.11
C PRO A 85 -15.97 29.00 -15.36
N GLU A 86 -15.48 29.77 -16.33
CA GLU A 86 -14.82 29.27 -17.55
C GLU A 86 -13.30 29.40 -17.48
N TRP A 87 -12.74 29.59 -16.29
CA TRP A 87 -11.31 29.80 -16.08
C TRP A 87 -10.45 28.65 -16.61
N GLU A 88 -10.93 27.40 -16.61
CA GLU A 88 -10.20 26.26 -17.18
C GLU A 88 -10.03 26.39 -18.70
N ILE A 89 -11.04 26.92 -19.40
CA ILE A 89 -10.99 27.18 -20.85
C ILE A 89 -10.03 28.33 -21.13
N ALA A 90 -10.12 29.40 -20.33
CA ALA A 90 -9.22 30.54 -20.44
C ALA A 90 -7.76 30.15 -20.20
N ALA A 91 -7.49 29.35 -19.17
CA ALA A 91 -6.16 28.86 -18.84
C ALA A 91 -5.57 28.00 -19.96
N ALA A 92 -6.37 27.20 -20.65
CA ALA A 92 -5.86 26.36 -21.74
C ALA A 92 -5.44 27.16 -22.99
N GLY A 93 -5.98 28.36 -23.17
CA GLY A 93 -5.68 29.22 -24.31
C GLY A 93 -6.04 28.60 -25.67
N PRO A 94 -5.61 29.21 -26.79
CA PRO A 94 -5.99 28.76 -28.14
C PRO A 94 -5.49 27.36 -28.47
N THR A 95 -4.28 27.01 -28.05
CA THR A 95 -3.69 25.67 -28.23
C THR A 95 -4.41 24.62 -27.41
N GLY A 96 -5.03 25.03 -26.30
CA GLY A 96 -5.70 24.15 -25.36
C GLY A 96 -7.20 23.98 -25.54
N GLN A 97 -7.81 24.90 -26.29
CA GLN A 97 -9.25 25.09 -26.36
C GLN A 97 -10.00 23.83 -26.80
N GLU A 98 -9.52 23.13 -27.83
CA GLU A 98 -10.23 21.97 -28.37
C GLU A 98 -10.35 20.82 -27.35
N TRP A 99 -9.28 20.50 -26.63
CA TRP A 99 -9.31 19.38 -25.71
C TRP A 99 -10.02 19.71 -24.39
N VAL A 100 -9.99 20.96 -23.93
CA VAL A 100 -10.84 21.41 -22.82
C VAL A 100 -12.32 21.40 -23.20
N GLN A 101 -12.66 21.81 -24.42
CA GLN A 101 -14.05 21.72 -24.91
C GLN A 101 -14.51 20.27 -25.03
N ARG A 102 -13.66 19.36 -25.51
CA ARG A 102 -13.97 17.92 -25.51
C ARG A 102 -14.19 17.39 -24.09
N ALA A 103 -13.35 17.80 -23.12
CA ALA A 103 -13.50 17.44 -21.72
C ALA A 103 -14.82 17.98 -21.11
N ALA A 104 -15.18 19.23 -21.41
CA ALA A 104 -16.46 19.82 -21.00
C ALA A 104 -17.66 19.09 -21.63
N ALA A 105 -17.56 18.70 -22.90
CA ALA A 105 -18.60 17.91 -23.56
C ALA A 105 -18.74 16.51 -22.95
N LEU A 106 -17.63 15.84 -22.62
CA LEU A 106 -17.64 14.55 -21.94
C LEU A 106 -18.28 14.63 -20.55
N ARG A 107 -17.96 15.68 -19.78
CA ARG A 107 -18.61 15.98 -18.50
C ARG A 107 -20.13 16.11 -18.63
N GLU A 108 -20.60 16.87 -19.62
CA GLU A 108 -22.03 17.05 -19.88
C GLU A 108 -22.72 15.75 -20.31
N VAL A 109 -22.07 14.94 -21.14
CA VAL A 109 -22.57 13.61 -21.52
C VAL A 109 -22.65 12.69 -20.30
N SER A 110 -21.65 12.71 -19.42
CA SER A 110 -21.64 11.92 -18.18
C SER A 110 -22.81 12.26 -17.26
N ARG A 111 -23.10 13.56 -17.08
CA ARG A 111 -24.26 14.07 -16.33
C ARG A 111 -25.58 13.57 -16.93
N ARG A 112 -25.75 13.70 -18.25
CA ARG A 112 -26.99 13.28 -18.95
C ARG A 112 -27.23 11.77 -18.88
N LYS A 113 -26.17 10.98 -18.94
CA LYS A 113 -26.24 9.51 -18.85
C LYS A 113 -26.49 9.00 -17.42
N GLY A 114 -26.58 9.88 -16.43
CA GLY A 114 -26.83 9.49 -15.04
C GLY A 114 -25.65 8.77 -14.38
N HIS A 115 -24.44 8.92 -14.91
CA HIS A 115 -23.25 8.48 -14.18
C HIS A 115 -23.15 9.37 -12.94
N VAL A 116 -23.24 8.77 -11.76
CA VAL A 116 -23.06 9.49 -10.51
C VAL A 116 -21.57 9.80 -10.40
N LEU A 117 -21.16 10.98 -10.87
CA LEU A 117 -19.88 11.57 -10.51
C LEU A 117 -19.99 12.08 -9.08
N ASP A 118 -18.90 11.98 -8.31
CA ASP A 118 -18.79 12.75 -7.09
C ASP A 118 -18.95 14.24 -7.45
N PRO A 119 -19.78 15.04 -6.75
CA PRO A 119 -19.88 16.48 -6.98
C PRO A 119 -18.52 17.21 -6.98
N ALA A 120 -17.53 16.70 -6.26
CA ALA A 120 -16.16 17.23 -6.27
C ALA A 120 -15.42 16.98 -7.60
N ASP A 121 -15.80 15.94 -8.35
CA ASP A 121 -15.24 15.56 -9.66
C ASP A 121 -15.96 16.22 -10.83
N ASP A 122 -16.95 17.07 -10.55
CA ASP A 122 -17.74 17.77 -11.56
C ASP A 122 -17.02 19.02 -12.09
N THR A 123 -15.75 18.87 -12.49
CA THR A 123 -14.89 19.94 -13.04
C THR A 123 -14.33 19.53 -14.40
N VAL A 124 -13.88 20.49 -15.21
CA VAL A 124 -13.26 20.16 -16.51
C VAL A 124 -11.90 19.47 -16.31
N LEU A 125 -11.15 19.85 -15.27
CA LEU A 125 -9.86 19.24 -14.93
C LEU A 125 -9.96 17.73 -14.65
N SER A 126 -11.07 17.28 -14.07
CA SER A 126 -11.34 15.85 -13.81
C SER A 126 -11.35 14.99 -15.07
N PHE A 127 -11.61 15.60 -16.24
CA PHE A 127 -11.64 14.92 -17.54
C PHE A 127 -10.33 15.09 -18.34
N LEU A 128 -9.36 15.83 -17.81
CA LEU A 128 -8.07 16.00 -18.45
C LEU A 128 -7.15 14.81 -18.22
N THR A 129 -6.39 14.47 -19.26
CA THR A 129 -5.37 13.42 -19.24
C THR A 129 -4.04 13.94 -18.69
N ILE A 130 -3.14 13.03 -18.29
CA ILE A 130 -1.77 13.38 -17.84
C ILE A 130 -1.06 14.32 -18.85
N PRO A 131 -1.06 14.05 -20.18
CA PRO A 131 -0.44 14.95 -21.15
C PRO A 131 -1.06 16.35 -21.19
N GLN A 132 -2.37 16.47 -21.03
CA GLN A 132 -3.08 17.76 -21.04
C GLN A 132 -2.78 18.57 -19.77
N LEU A 133 -2.73 17.89 -18.60
CA LEU A 133 -2.34 18.52 -17.34
C LEU A 133 -0.88 18.97 -17.37
N ARG A 134 0.02 18.14 -17.93
CA ARG A 134 1.43 18.49 -18.17
C ARG A 134 1.54 19.73 -19.05
N GLU A 135 0.78 19.78 -20.15
CA GLU A 135 0.78 20.92 -21.06
C GLU A 135 0.35 22.22 -20.35
N LEU A 136 -0.72 22.17 -19.53
CA LEU A 136 -1.13 23.32 -18.71
C LEU A 136 0.00 23.78 -17.77
N MET A 137 0.65 22.86 -17.08
CA MET A 137 1.77 23.21 -16.20
C MET A 137 2.93 23.83 -16.95
N THR A 138 3.23 23.31 -18.13
CA THR A 138 4.33 23.71 -19.00
C THR A 138 4.11 25.12 -19.56
N GLN A 139 2.90 25.39 -20.04
CA GLN A 139 2.49 26.70 -20.59
C GLN A 139 2.50 27.78 -19.51
N HIS A 140 2.07 27.45 -18.29
CA HIS A 140 1.98 28.36 -17.17
C HIS A 140 3.10 28.18 -16.15
N TRP A 141 4.26 27.67 -16.58
CA TRP A 141 5.39 27.38 -15.67
C TRP A 141 5.77 28.54 -14.73
N PRO A 142 5.72 29.83 -15.13
CA PRO A 142 5.96 30.94 -14.20
C PRO A 142 5.05 30.96 -12.96
N CYS A 143 3.84 30.40 -13.04
CA CYS A 143 2.94 30.26 -11.89
C CYS A 143 3.35 29.09 -10.96
N PHE A 144 4.05 28.09 -11.51
CA PHE A 144 4.45 26.87 -10.82
C PHE A 144 5.89 26.93 -10.26
N SER A 145 6.78 27.72 -10.88
CA SER A 145 8.19 27.83 -10.48
C SER A 145 8.46 28.31 -9.04
N PRO A 146 7.55 29.03 -8.35
CA PRO A 146 7.73 29.31 -6.92
C PRO A 146 7.59 28.08 -6.01
N TYR A 147 6.97 27.00 -6.50
CA TYR A 147 6.65 25.80 -5.72
C TYR A 147 7.50 24.59 -6.14
N PHE A 148 8.05 24.60 -7.35
CA PHE A 148 8.79 23.49 -7.93
C PHE A 148 10.10 23.95 -8.55
N ASP A 149 11.20 23.33 -8.14
CA ASP A 149 12.55 23.74 -8.54
C ASP A 149 12.96 23.23 -9.92
N ASN A 150 12.41 22.09 -10.37
CA ASN A 150 12.89 21.39 -11.56
C ASN A 150 11.77 21.01 -12.54
N ARG A 151 11.52 21.90 -13.51
CA ARG A 151 10.58 21.67 -14.62
C ARG A 151 10.87 20.40 -15.40
N ARG A 152 12.14 20.19 -15.72
CA ARG A 152 12.57 19.11 -16.62
C ARG A 152 12.35 17.75 -16.00
N GLU A 153 12.61 17.61 -14.70
CA GLU A 153 12.37 16.37 -13.97
C GLU A 153 10.88 16.04 -13.88
N LEU A 154 10.03 17.05 -13.68
CA LEU A 154 8.57 16.88 -13.69
C LEU A 154 8.07 16.42 -15.07
N GLU A 155 8.52 17.07 -16.15
CA GLU A 155 8.15 16.70 -17.53
C GLU A 155 8.57 15.26 -17.85
N LEU A 156 9.83 14.90 -17.59
CA LEU A 156 10.35 13.55 -17.84
C LEU A 156 9.58 12.48 -17.05
N THR A 157 9.26 12.76 -15.79
CA THR A 157 8.50 11.80 -14.97
C THR A 157 7.08 11.61 -15.50
N LEU A 158 6.42 12.69 -15.96
CA LEU A 158 5.07 12.60 -16.54
C LEU A 158 5.07 11.85 -17.88
N ASP A 159 6.08 12.05 -18.72
CA ASP A 159 6.23 11.34 -20.00
C ASP A 159 6.43 9.83 -19.78
N GLU A 160 7.21 9.43 -18.77
CA GLU A 160 7.37 8.03 -18.39
C GLU A 160 6.04 7.40 -17.94
N LEU A 161 5.25 8.14 -17.14
CA LEU A 161 3.97 7.65 -16.61
C LEU A 161 2.87 7.58 -17.68
N GLU A 162 2.95 8.37 -18.75
CA GLU A 162 2.01 8.30 -19.86
C GLU A 162 2.00 6.90 -20.52
N VAL A 163 3.18 6.29 -20.68
CA VAL A 163 3.32 4.94 -21.25
C VAL A 163 2.61 3.91 -20.38
N ALA A 164 2.84 3.97 -19.06
CA ALA A 164 2.17 3.10 -18.10
C ALA A 164 0.65 3.32 -18.10
N ARG A 165 0.20 4.57 -18.19
CA ARG A 165 -1.21 4.93 -18.25
C ARG A 165 -1.90 4.39 -19.50
N SER A 166 -1.26 4.50 -20.66
CA SER A 166 -1.76 3.96 -21.93
C SER A 166 -1.87 2.42 -21.90
N ALA A 167 -0.92 1.75 -21.23
CA ALA A 167 -0.99 0.30 -21.04
C ALA A 167 -2.18 -0.11 -20.16
N VAL A 168 -2.36 0.55 -19.01
CA VAL A 168 -3.47 0.29 -18.08
C VAL A 168 -4.83 0.59 -18.73
N ALA A 169 -4.98 1.74 -19.40
CA ALA A 169 -6.23 2.16 -20.02
C ALA A 169 -6.71 1.21 -21.13
N ARG A 170 -5.79 0.47 -21.76
CA ARG A 170 -6.09 -0.52 -22.81
C ARG A 170 -6.12 -1.96 -22.27
N ASN A 171 -6.12 -2.15 -20.95
CA ASN A 171 -6.08 -3.45 -20.28
C ASN A 171 -4.92 -4.34 -20.78
N ARG A 172 -3.76 -3.73 -21.11
CA ARG A 172 -2.58 -4.48 -21.54
C ARG A 172 -1.86 -5.06 -20.33
N GLY A 173 -1.31 -6.27 -20.48
CA GLY A 173 -0.54 -6.91 -19.43
C GLY A 173 0.71 -6.11 -19.06
N LEU A 174 0.90 -5.86 -17.77
CA LEU A 174 2.11 -5.27 -17.22
C LEU A 174 3.02 -6.39 -16.70
N ASN A 175 4.28 -6.37 -17.10
CA ASN A 175 5.30 -7.19 -16.43
C ASN A 175 5.72 -6.53 -15.11
N ARG A 176 6.42 -7.27 -14.25
CA ARG A 176 6.85 -6.77 -12.93
C ARG A 176 7.79 -5.57 -13.05
N ALA A 177 8.73 -5.57 -13.99
CA ALA A 177 9.68 -4.46 -14.16
C ALA A 177 8.99 -3.14 -14.54
N VAL A 178 7.99 -3.20 -15.41
CA VAL A 178 7.18 -2.03 -15.83
C VAL A 178 6.31 -1.54 -14.68
N LEU A 179 5.71 -2.45 -13.91
CA LEU A 179 4.98 -2.09 -12.69
C LEU A 179 5.89 -1.38 -11.69
N ASP A 180 7.03 -1.99 -11.35
CA ASP A 180 7.98 -1.43 -10.39
C ASP A 180 8.50 -0.06 -10.87
N GLN A 181 8.67 0.13 -12.19
CA GLN A 181 9.04 1.42 -12.78
C GLN A 181 7.92 2.45 -12.64
N ALA A 182 6.67 2.08 -12.94
CA ALA A 182 5.52 2.96 -12.78
C ALA A 182 5.34 3.38 -11.32
N GLU A 183 5.50 2.46 -10.36
CA GLU A 183 5.42 2.77 -8.92
C GLU A 183 6.49 3.76 -8.49
N ARG A 184 7.75 3.54 -8.90
CA ARG A 184 8.84 4.48 -8.63
C ARG A 184 8.60 5.85 -9.27
N GLY A 185 8.09 5.89 -10.50
CA GLY A 185 7.73 7.12 -11.20
C GLY A 185 6.63 7.90 -10.47
N CYS A 186 5.55 7.21 -10.08
CA CYS A 186 4.46 7.80 -9.32
C CYS A 186 4.92 8.33 -7.96
N ALA A 187 5.69 7.53 -7.20
CA ALA A 187 6.24 7.95 -5.91
C ALA A 187 7.20 9.14 -6.02
N ARG A 188 7.99 9.21 -7.11
CA ARG A 188 8.84 10.37 -7.41
C ARG A 188 8.01 11.61 -7.70
N LEU A 189 7.00 11.49 -8.56
CA LEU A 189 6.14 12.62 -8.93
C LEU A 189 5.37 13.14 -7.72
N LEU A 190 4.82 12.27 -6.87
CA LEU A 190 4.16 12.69 -5.63
C LEU A 190 5.11 13.48 -4.72
N ARG A 191 6.36 13.04 -4.55
CA ARG A 191 7.36 13.80 -3.77
C ARG A 191 7.64 15.18 -4.37
N ILE A 192 7.75 15.28 -5.70
CA ILE A 192 7.89 16.56 -6.40
C ILE A 192 6.68 17.46 -6.12
N LEU A 193 5.46 16.91 -6.22
CA LEU A 193 4.21 17.65 -6.02
C LEU A 193 3.93 18.02 -4.56
N ASP A 194 4.47 17.26 -3.60
CA ASP A 194 4.28 17.47 -2.16
C ASP A 194 5.38 18.32 -1.51
N GLY A 195 6.49 18.58 -2.21
CA GLY A 195 7.60 19.40 -1.69
C GLY A 195 8.32 18.81 -0.47
N HIS A 196 8.25 17.49 -0.26
CA HIS A 196 8.77 16.81 0.95
C HIS A 196 10.24 16.38 0.83
N ASP A 197 10.97 16.47 1.95
CA ASP A 197 12.38 16.13 2.11
C ASP A 197 12.62 14.59 2.13
N PRO A 198 13.35 14.03 1.15
CA PRO A 198 13.56 12.58 1.01
C PRO A 198 14.38 11.92 2.14
N GLU A 199 15.12 12.68 2.96
CA GLU A 199 15.96 12.09 4.02
C GLU A 199 15.16 11.47 5.19
N ARG A 200 13.91 11.90 5.40
CA ARG A 200 13.06 11.35 6.48
C ARG A 200 12.46 9.98 6.18
N ASP A 201 12.37 9.60 4.90
CA ASP A 201 11.71 8.36 4.45
C ASP A 201 12.69 7.19 4.20
N ALA A 202 14.00 7.47 4.13
CA ALA A 202 15.00 6.51 3.66
C ALA A 202 15.30 5.32 4.61
N GLY A 203 14.63 5.22 5.76
CA GLY A 203 14.88 4.17 6.76
C GLY A 203 13.65 3.40 7.22
N ARG A 204 12.45 3.73 6.71
CA ARG A 204 11.19 3.06 7.07
C ARG A 204 10.63 2.40 5.83
N LEU A 205 9.92 1.27 6.00
CA LEU A 205 9.23 0.61 4.89
C LEU A 205 8.49 1.68 4.09
N PRO A 206 8.71 1.80 2.76
CA PRO A 206 8.01 2.78 1.96
C PRO A 206 6.53 2.54 2.19
N VAL A 207 5.86 3.55 2.75
CA VAL A 207 4.43 3.50 3.01
C VAL A 207 3.78 3.41 1.64
N ASP A 208 3.49 2.19 1.22
CA ASP A 208 2.82 1.96 -0.03
C ASP A 208 1.48 2.70 0.07
N VAL A 209 1.27 3.62 -0.86
CA VAL A 209 0.03 4.37 -0.96
C VAL A 209 -1.15 3.39 -1.03
N LEU A 210 -0.97 2.24 -1.69
CA LEU A 210 -1.97 1.19 -1.72
C LEU A 210 -2.16 0.56 -0.33
N GLU A 211 -1.10 0.35 0.45
CA GLU A 211 -1.23 -0.11 1.84
C GLU A 211 -1.96 0.91 2.71
N ARG A 212 -1.85 2.23 2.49
CA ARG A 212 -2.70 3.20 3.21
C ARG A 212 -4.15 3.13 2.73
N LEU A 213 -4.36 3.23 1.41
CA LEU A 213 -5.71 3.27 0.81
C LEU A 213 -6.50 1.96 1.02
N VAL A 214 -5.82 0.82 1.03
CA VAL A 214 -6.42 -0.51 1.23
C VAL A 214 -6.28 -0.98 2.67
N GLY A 215 -5.21 -0.63 3.38
CA GLY A 215 -5.01 -0.98 4.80
C GLY A 215 -6.02 -0.33 5.71
N GLU A 216 -6.54 0.87 5.38
CA GLU A 216 -7.70 1.47 6.06
C GLU A 216 -8.95 0.55 6.02
N ARG A 217 -9.07 -0.34 5.02
CA ARG A 217 -10.12 -1.37 4.95
C ARG A 217 -9.92 -2.47 5.99
N PHE A 218 -8.69 -2.73 6.41
CA PHE A 218 -8.30 -3.76 7.38
C PHE A 218 -7.78 -3.17 8.70
N THR A 219 -8.22 -1.95 9.06
CA THR A 219 -7.78 -1.19 10.24
C THR A 219 -6.34 -0.68 10.11
N ASP A 220 -5.38 -1.46 10.58
CA ASP A 220 -3.96 -1.14 10.69
C ASP A 220 -3.07 -2.34 10.28
N VAL A 221 -3.65 -3.36 9.66
CA VAL A 221 -2.90 -4.50 9.09
C VAL A 221 -2.25 -4.08 7.78
N ALA A 222 -0.94 -3.89 7.80
CA ALA A 222 -0.13 -3.61 6.62
C ALA A 222 0.18 -4.87 5.80
N GLY A 223 0.21 -6.05 6.43
CA GLY A 223 0.48 -7.30 5.73
C GLY A 223 0.20 -8.55 6.55
N VAL A 224 -0.05 -9.65 5.85
CA VAL A 224 -0.19 -10.99 6.45
C VAL A 224 0.70 -11.96 5.69
N HIS A 225 1.59 -12.62 6.43
CA HIS A 225 2.47 -13.65 5.90
C HIS A 225 2.08 -15.00 6.49
N PRO A 226 2.02 -16.07 5.69
CA PRO A 226 1.59 -17.38 6.18
C PRO A 226 2.59 -18.02 7.14
N ASP A 227 3.86 -17.61 7.10
CA ASP A 227 4.93 -18.12 7.93
C ASP A 227 6.06 -17.06 8.09
N ARG A 228 6.95 -17.29 9.06
CA ARG A 228 8.07 -16.39 9.37
C ARG A 228 9.07 -16.30 8.21
N ILE A 229 9.27 -17.38 7.45
CA ILE A 229 10.24 -17.40 6.34
C ILE A 229 9.79 -16.43 5.26
N ARG A 230 8.50 -16.42 4.93
CA ARG A 230 7.94 -15.47 3.96
C ARG A 230 7.93 -14.05 4.48
N LEU A 231 7.66 -13.83 5.78
CA LEU A 231 7.86 -12.51 6.38
C LEU A 231 9.30 -12.03 6.14
N GLN A 232 10.30 -12.81 6.52
CA GLN A 232 11.72 -12.40 6.43
C GLN A 232 12.22 -12.18 5.00
N ARG A 233 11.60 -12.80 3.99
CA ARG A 233 11.91 -12.55 2.58
C ARG A 233 11.42 -11.19 2.10
N HIS A 234 10.30 -10.69 2.66
CA HIS A 234 9.71 -9.40 2.28
C HIS A 234 10.15 -8.28 3.21
N LEU A 235 10.40 -8.61 4.47
CA LEU A 235 10.79 -7.71 5.54
C LEU A 235 11.94 -8.33 6.35
N PRO A 236 13.18 -8.24 5.84
CA PRO A 236 14.36 -8.71 6.55
C PRO A 236 14.50 -8.05 7.92
N THR A 237 15.05 -8.76 8.90
CA THR A 237 15.21 -8.24 10.27
C THR A 237 16.11 -7.01 10.34
N GLU A 238 17.02 -6.87 9.39
CA GLU A 238 17.89 -5.73 9.19
C GLU A 238 17.13 -4.46 8.86
N GLU A 239 16.11 -4.58 8.02
CA GLU A 239 15.22 -3.47 7.64
C GLU A 239 14.17 -3.23 8.72
N LEU A 240 13.67 -4.30 9.35
CA LEU A 240 12.69 -4.22 10.43
C LEU A 240 13.22 -3.46 11.66
N PHE A 241 14.44 -3.77 12.11
CA PHE A 241 15.01 -3.21 13.33
C PHE A 241 16.07 -2.13 13.08
N GLY A 242 16.47 -1.93 11.82
CA GLY A 242 17.49 -0.96 11.44
C GLY A 242 17.05 0.47 11.73
N GLY A 243 17.87 1.25 12.43
CA GLY A 243 17.58 2.66 12.70
C GLY A 243 16.43 2.93 13.67
N ALA A 244 15.88 1.89 14.31
CA ALA A 244 14.83 2.03 15.32
C ALA A 244 15.31 2.91 16.49
N ARG A 245 14.48 3.87 16.90
CA ARG A 245 14.66 4.67 18.13
C ARG A 245 14.09 3.97 19.35
N ARG A 246 13.08 3.11 19.15
CA ARG A 246 12.48 2.29 20.19
C ARG A 246 12.19 0.89 19.67
N LEU A 247 12.57 -0.12 20.44
CA LEU A 247 12.27 -1.52 20.16
C LEU A 247 11.72 -2.20 21.42
N ASP A 248 10.43 -2.50 21.39
CA ASP A 248 9.75 -3.26 22.44
C ASP A 248 9.43 -4.66 21.90
N ALA A 249 9.84 -5.73 22.60
CA ALA A 249 9.64 -7.09 22.12
C ALA A 249 9.17 -8.02 23.23
N VAL A 250 8.14 -8.81 22.95
CA VAL A 250 7.58 -9.81 23.87
C VAL A 250 7.47 -11.16 23.20
N GLY A 251 7.75 -12.23 23.93
CA GLY A 251 7.52 -13.58 23.44
C GLY A 251 8.21 -14.64 24.27
N THR A 252 8.08 -15.90 23.85
CA THR A 252 8.69 -17.02 24.58
C THR A 252 10.21 -16.92 24.59
N ALA A 253 10.84 -16.77 23.42
CA ALA A 253 12.30 -16.74 23.26
C ALA A 253 12.80 -15.57 22.38
N LEU A 254 11.89 -14.68 21.95
CA LEU A 254 12.15 -13.60 20.98
C LEU A 254 12.89 -14.07 19.72
N GLY A 255 12.47 -15.21 19.18
CA GLY A 255 13.22 -15.91 18.13
C GLY A 255 13.43 -15.12 16.84
N LEU A 256 12.56 -14.18 16.48
CA LEU A 256 12.79 -13.34 15.28
C LEU A 256 14.03 -12.46 15.49
N LEU A 257 14.12 -11.79 16.64
CA LEU A 257 15.25 -10.92 16.99
C LEU A 257 16.52 -11.72 17.29
N VAL A 258 16.45 -12.66 18.25
CA VAL A 258 17.64 -13.32 18.81
C VAL A 258 18.33 -14.24 17.81
N GLN A 259 17.58 -14.84 16.89
CA GLN A 259 18.14 -15.80 15.92
C GLN A 259 18.61 -15.13 14.63
N ASN A 260 18.02 -13.99 14.24
CA ASN A 260 18.22 -13.42 12.90
C ASN A 260 18.85 -12.03 12.92
N TYR A 261 18.86 -11.34 14.06
CA TYR A 261 19.46 -10.02 14.17
C TYR A 261 20.80 -10.09 14.93
N PRO A 262 21.94 -9.75 14.28
CA PRO A 262 23.25 -9.91 14.90
C PRO A 262 23.45 -9.08 16.17
N GLY A 263 24.04 -9.66 17.21
CA GLY A 263 24.33 -8.95 18.47
C GLY A 263 25.15 -7.67 18.30
N ARG A 264 26.10 -7.63 17.34
CA ARG A 264 26.85 -6.39 17.00
C ARG A 264 25.94 -5.24 16.54
N ARG A 265 24.83 -5.56 15.85
CA ARG A 265 23.87 -4.57 15.37
C ARG A 265 22.95 -4.12 16.50
N LEU A 266 22.59 -5.00 17.43
CA LEU A 266 21.90 -4.60 18.66
C LEU A 266 22.74 -3.61 19.49
N ILE A 267 24.04 -3.87 19.62
CA ILE A 267 24.96 -2.93 20.30
C ILE A 267 24.94 -1.58 19.57
N HIS A 268 25.11 -1.58 18.24
CA HIS A 268 25.12 -0.35 17.46
C HIS A 268 23.79 0.41 17.54
N LEU A 269 22.65 -0.30 17.54
CA LEU A 269 21.32 0.28 17.68
C LEU A 269 21.17 0.98 19.03
N ALA A 270 21.55 0.30 20.12
CA ALA A 270 21.51 0.86 21.46
C ALA A 270 22.51 2.03 21.62
N ASP A 271 23.73 1.91 21.09
CA ASP A 271 24.74 2.98 21.11
C ASP A 271 24.34 4.20 20.28
N ALA A 272 23.45 4.03 19.29
CA ALA A 272 22.83 5.12 18.53
C ALA A 272 21.69 5.82 19.30
N GLY A 273 21.41 5.40 20.54
CA GLY A 273 20.41 6.00 21.43
C GLY A 273 19.04 5.30 21.41
N ALA A 274 18.94 4.11 20.82
CA ALA A 274 17.69 3.37 20.82
C ALA A 274 17.35 2.80 22.20
N ARG A 275 16.08 2.92 22.61
CA ARG A 275 15.56 2.27 23.83
C ARG A 275 15.02 0.88 23.50
N ILE A 276 15.50 -0.14 24.20
CA ILE A 276 15.21 -1.53 23.91
C ILE A 276 14.63 -2.21 25.16
N ARG A 277 13.40 -2.71 25.07
CA ARG A 277 12.71 -3.48 26.13
C ARG A 277 12.41 -4.89 25.65
N LEU A 278 13.07 -5.89 26.24
CA LEU A 278 12.93 -7.29 25.85
C LEU A 278 12.26 -8.11 26.95
N LEU A 279 11.07 -8.66 26.67
CA LEU A 279 10.29 -9.47 27.58
C LEU A 279 10.23 -10.94 27.15
N PHE A 280 10.80 -11.81 27.98
CA PHE A 280 10.85 -13.26 27.76
C PHE A 280 9.86 -14.01 28.66
N LEU A 281 9.49 -15.24 28.28
CA LEU A 281 8.87 -16.16 29.23
C LEU A 281 9.92 -16.64 30.24
N ASN A 282 9.63 -16.58 31.54
CA ASN A 282 10.56 -17.04 32.57
C ASN A 282 10.85 -18.56 32.39
N PRO A 283 12.12 -18.97 32.15
CA PRO A 283 12.48 -20.37 31.94
C PRO A 283 12.23 -21.27 33.15
N ALA A 284 12.21 -20.69 34.37
CA ALA A 284 11.96 -21.40 35.61
C ALA A 284 10.46 -21.50 35.97
N ALA A 285 9.58 -20.76 35.29
CA ALA A 285 8.17 -20.67 35.67
C ALA A 285 7.36 -21.95 35.37
N GLY A 286 6.27 -22.15 36.12
CA GLY A 286 5.29 -23.19 35.81
C GLY A 286 4.67 -23.05 34.42
N ALA A 287 4.55 -21.81 33.93
CA ALA A 287 4.11 -21.46 32.59
C ALA A 287 4.99 -22.06 31.49
N MET A 288 6.32 -22.08 31.67
CA MET A 288 7.26 -22.71 30.73
C MET A 288 6.95 -24.20 30.55
N ARG A 289 6.77 -24.92 31.66
CA ARG A 289 6.43 -26.36 31.64
C ARG A 289 5.06 -26.64 31.00
N ARG A 290 4.10 -25.73 31.15
CA ARG A 290 2.81 -25.84 30.43
C ARG A 290 3.02 -25.67 28.93
N ARG A 291 3.79 -24.67 28.52
CA ARG A 291 4.05 -24.38 27.11
C ARG A 291 4.82 -25.51 26.41
N GLU A 292 5.81 -26.11 27.07
CA GLU A 292 6.51 -27.29 26.56
C GLU A 292 5.56 -28.46 26.28
N ARG A 293 4.64 -28.74 27.21
CA ARG A 293 3.62 -29.79 27.04
C ARG A 293 2.65 -29.49 25.90
N GLU A 294 2.21 -28.24 25.78
CA GLU A 294 1.33 -27.82 24.68
C GLU A 294 1.97 -28.03 23.30
N LEU A 295 3.27 -27.76 23.18
CA LEU A 295 4.04 -27.88 21.93
C LEU A 295 4.55 -29.31 21.65
N GLY A 296 4.34 -30.24 22.58
CA GLY A 296 4.84 -31.62 22.51
C GLY A 296 6.38 -31.69 22.57
N LEU A 297 7.02 -30.75 23.27
CA LEU A 297 8.48 -30.69 23.42
C LEU A 297 8.95 -31.55 24.60
N LYS A 298 10.22 -31.96 24.57
CA LYS A 298 10.81 -32.65 25.73
C LYS A 298 10.91 -31.67 26.89
N ARG A 299 10.79 -32.20 28.12
CA ARG A 299 10.91 -31.40 29.34
C ARG A 299 12.24 -30.65 29.37
N GLY A 300 12.19 -29.34 29.57
CA GLY A 300 13.36 -28.46 29.64
C GLY A 300 14.01 -28.13 28.29
N GLU A 301 13.43 -28.56 27.17
CA GLU A 301 13.94 -28.22 25.84
C GLU A 301 13.70 -26.73 25.51
N LEU A 302 12.49 -26.23 25.75
CA LEU A 302 12.15 -24.83 25.51
C LEU A 302 12.81 -23.93 26.56
N SER A 303 12.81 -24.38 27.82
CA SER A 303 13.46 -23.66 28.92
C SER A 303 14.93 -23.35 28.61
N ARG A 304 15.72 -24.36 28.19
CA ARG A 304 17.13 -24.17 27.80
C ARG A 304 17.31 -23.24 26.59
N SER A 305 16.41 -23.31 25.62
CA SER A 305 16.42 -22.42 24.46
C SER A 305 16.22 -20.96 24.87
N VAL A 306 15.28 -20.71 25.79
CA VAL A 306 15.02 -19.38 26.33
C VAL A 306 16.17 -18.88 27.20
N GLU A 307 16.75 -19.73 28.05
CA GLU A 307 17.96 -19.40 28.83
C GLU A 307 19.12 -18.98 27.92
N THR A 308 19.34 -19.71 26.83
CA THR A 308 20.38 -19.38 25.84
C THR A 308 20.11 -18.03 25.17
N ALA A 309 18.85 -17.75 24.85
CA ALA A 309 18.45 -16.46 24.28
C ALA A 309 18.68 -15.30 25.26
N ILE A 310 18.31 -15.46 26.53
CA ILE A 310 18.54 -14.48 27.60
C ILE A 310 20.04 -14.25 27.78
N LEU A 311 20.85 -15.31 27.86
CA LEU A 311 22.32 -15.20 27.96
C LEU A 311 22.94 -14.49 26.76
N HIS A 312 22.39 -14.68 25.56
CA HIS A 312 22.84 -13.95 24.37
C HIS A 312 22.59 -12.44 24.53
N VAL A 313 21.38 -12.02 24.88
CA VAL A 313 21.07 -10.58 25.02
C VAL A 313 21.72 -9.94 26.24
N ARG A 314 22.01 -10.70 27.31
CA ARG A 314 22.83 -10.21 28.44
C ARG A 314 24.26 -9.89 28.01
N ARG A 315 24.87 -10.73 27.16
CA ARG A 315 26.20 -10.44 26.58
C ARG A 315 26.21 -9.25 25.63
N VAL A 316 25.07 -8.96 24.99
CA VAL A 316 24.88 -7.74 24.21
C VAL A 316 24.81 -6.54 25.16
N ARG A 317 23.91 -6.56 26.15
CA ARG A 317 23.74 -5.50 27.15
C ARG A 317 25.05 -5.13 27.84
N SER A 318 25.88 -6.10 28.21
CA SER A 318 27.17 -5.86 28.88
C SER A 318 28.21 -5.11 28.02
N ARG A 319 27.92 -4.89 26.73
CA ARG A 319 28.80 -4.21 25.77
C ARG A 319 28.22 -2.89 25.26
N VAL A 320 27.00 -2.56 25.64
CA VAL A 320 26.32 -1.31 25.26
C VAL A 320 26.82 -0.17 26.16
N ARG A 321 26.92 1.05 25.62
CA ARG A 321 27.37 2.23 26.37
C ARG A 321 26.41 2.65 27.49
N ASP A 322 25.11 2.55 27.24
CA ASP A 322 24.02 2.80 28.18
C ASP A 322 23.23 1.52 28.45
N PRO A 323 23.58 0.75 29.50
CA PRO A 323 22.86 -0.48 29.86
C PRO A 323 21.45 -0.26 30.40
N GLU A 324 21.08 0.97 30.78
CA GLU A 324 19.73 1.31 31.25
C GLU A 324 18.77 1.50 30.08
N ALA A 325 19.27 1.88 28.91
CA ALA A 325 18.50 1.90 27.66
C ALA A 325 18.25 0.48 27.08
N PHE A 326 18.83 -0.58 27.67
CA PHE A 326 18.67 -1.97 27.23
C PHE A 326 18.15 -2.83 28.40
N GLU A 327 16.83 -2.96 28.49
CA GLU A 327 16.14 -3.67 29.57
C GLU A 327 15.77 -5.10 29.15
N ILE A 328 16.05 -6.06 30.04
CA ILE A 328 15.74 -7.48 29.84
C ILE A 328 14.85 -7.93 30.99
N HIS A 329 13.65 -8.38 30.70
CA HIS A 329 12.65 -8.78 31.67
C HIS A 329 12.13 -10.20 31.39
N VAL A 330 11.57 -10.84 32.42
CA VAL A 330 10.89 -12.13 32.34
C VAL A 330 9.50 -12.05 32.93
N SER A 331 8.53 -12.73 32.31
CA SER A 331 7.17 -12.91 32.81
C SER A 331 6.90 -14.35 33.22
N ASP A 332 6.17 -14.55 34.31
CA ASP A 332 5.70 -15.88 34.77
C ASP A 332 4.44 -16.34 34.03
N GLU A 333 3.88 -15.51 33.14
CA GLU A 333 2.71 -15.79 32.32
C GLU A 333 3.11 -16.18 30.90
N VAL A 334 2.38 -17.10 30.27
CA VAL A 334 2.63 -17.50 28.88
C VAL A 334 2.13 -16.38 27.97
N PRO A 335 3.00 -15.66 27.24
CA PRO A 335 2.52 -14.67 26.27
C PRO A 335 1.66 -15.37 25.23
N ARG A 336 0.60 -14.72 24.74
CA ARG A 336 -0.31 -15.31 23.72
C ARG A 336 0.17 -15.10 22.29
N PHE A 337 1.18 -14.24 22.11
CA PHE A 337 1.81 -13.93 20.84
C PHE A 337 3.30 -13.61 21.06
N GLY A 338 4.07 -13.65 19.97
CA GLY A 338 5.34 -12.94 19.88
C GLY A 338 5.10 -11.58 19.22
N GLY A 339 5.52 -10.49 19.85
CA GLY A 339 5.36 -9.13 19.35
C GLY A 339 6.70 -8.43 19.25
N TYR A 340 6.91 -7.66 18.18
CA TYR A 340 8.05 -6.76 18.02
C TYR A 340 7.53 -5.42 17.55
N PHE A 341 7.58 -4.41 18.41
CA PHE A 341 7.09 -3.06 18.16
C PHE A 341 8.29 -2.14 17.95
N VAL A 342 8.33 -1.50 16.78
CA VAL A 342 9.41 -0.63 16.33
C VAL A 342 8.86 0.78 16.22
N ASP A 343 9.49 1.72 16.93
CA ASP A 343 9.08 3.12 16.98
C ASP A 343 7.59 3.31 17.29
N ALA A 344 7.07 2.51 18.23
CA ALA A 344 5.64 2.44 18.49
C ALA A 344 4.99 3.80 18.85
N ASP A 345 5.76 4.72 19.43
CA ASP A 345 5.30 6.07 19.78
C ASP A 345 5.18 7.02 18.59
N GLU A 346 5.87 6.73 17.50
CA GLU A 346 5.95 7.60 16.34
C GLU A 346 4.75 7.37 15.40
N PRO A 347 4.39 8.39 14.59
CA PRO A 347 3.59 8.16 13.39
C PRO A 347 4.26 7.10 12.50
N ASP A 348 3.47 6.16 11.98
CA ASP A 348 3.93 5.02 11.18
C ASP A 348 4.78 3.98 11.93
N GLY A 349 4.71 3.95 13.28
CA GLY A 349 5.28 2.86 14.08
C GLY A 349 4.83 1.48 13.60
N LEU A 350 5.71 0.49 13.63
CA LEU A 350 5.48 -0.83 13.04
C LEU A 350 5.41 -1.90 14.12
N ALA A 351 4.54 -2.89 13.97
CA ALA A 351 4.54 -4.08 14.83
C ALA A 351 4.50 -5.37 14.01
N VAL A 352 5.31 -6.34 14.40
CA VAL A 352 5.21 -7.71 13.88
C VAL A 352 4.62 -8.58 14.97
N ILE A 353 3.44 -9.15 14.70
CA ILE A 353 2.71 -10.01 15.62
C ILE A 353 2.67 -11.44 15.08
N GLN A 354 3.14 -12.39 15.88
CA GLN A 354 3.06 -13.81 15.59
C GLN A 354 2.22 -14.52 16.66
N PRO A 355 0.98 -14.90 16.38
CA PRO A 355 0.15 -15.63 17.35
C PRO A 355 0.76 -16.99 17.68
N TYR A 356 0.63 -17.40 18.94
CA TYR A 356 1.06 -18.71 19.36
C TYR A 356 -0.06 -19.73 19.18
N LEU A 357 -0.12 -20.30 17.97
CA LEU A 357 -1.05 -21.37 17.65
C LEU A 357 -0.67 -22.67 18.38
N ARG A 358 -1.67 -23.54 18.59
CA ARG A 358 -1.47 -24.83 19.27
C ARG A 358 -0.64 -25.81 18.44
N ARG A 359 -0.83 -25.81 17.11
CA ARG A 359 -0.22 -26.80 16.20
C ARG A 359 0.92 -26.24 15.34
N ALA A 360 0.87 -24.97 14.98
CA ALA A 360 1.93 -24.33 14.20
C ALA A 360 3.04 -23.85 15.14
N ARG A 361 4.28 -24.20 14.84
CA ARG A 361 5.44 -23.78 15.64
C ARG A 361 5.93 -22.42 15.16
N GLY A 362 6.73 -21.71 15.96
CA GLY A 362 7.01 -20.27 15.76
C GLY A 362 7.44 -19.83 14.34
N VAL A 363 8.10 -20.69 13.57
CA VAL A 363 8.46 -20.42 12.16
C VAL A 363 7.28 -20.62 11.20
N GLU A 364 6.41 -21.59 11.47
CA GLU A 364 5.22 -21.95 10.68
C GLU A 364 3.98 -21.13 11.06
N SER A 365 4.05 -20.39 12.18
CA SER A 365 2.95 -19.53 12.60
C SER A 365 2.87 -18.32 11.66
N PRO A 366 1.65 -17.90 11.28
CA PRO A 366 1.48 -16.71 10.46
C PRO A 366 2.04 -15.49 11.19
N ALA A 367 2.39 -14.46 10.43
CA ALA A 367 2.85 -13.19 10.95
C ALA A 367 2.00 -12.07 10.39
N LEU A 368 1.52 -11.20 11.28
CA LEU A 368 0.81 -9.98 10.96
C LEU A 368 1.81 -8.83 11.06
N VAL A 369 1.88 -8.01 10.03
CA VAL A 369 2.58 -6.72 10.06
C VAL A 369 1.51 -5.67 10.26
N LEU A 370 1.59 -4.95 11.38
CA LEU A 370 0.69 -3.87 11.74
C LEU A 370 1.44 -2.55 11.62
N ARG A 371 0.77 -1.51 11.14
CA ARG A 371 1.32 -0.15 11.08
C ARG A 371 0.40 0.77 11.86
N ARG A 372 0.95 1.49 12.84
CA ARG A 372 0.22 2.47 13.62
C ARG A 372 -0.39 3.49 12.66
N PRO A 373 -1.72 3.69 12.69
CA PRO A 373 -2.35 4.64 11.81
C PRO A 373 -1.83 6.04 12.13
N ALA A 374 -1.39 6.76 11.09
CA ALA A 374 -1.12 8.18 11.22
C ALA A 374 -2.40 8.85 11.72
N ARG A 375 -2.36 9.49 12.91
CA ARG A 375 -3.53 10.10 13.55
C ARG A 375 -4.18 11.25 12.75
N ALA A 376 -3.76 11.51 11.53
CA ALA A 376 -4.34 12.49 10.65
C ALA A 376 -4.29 11.96 9.21
N VAL A 377 -5.47 11.77 8.62
CA VAL A 377 -5.89 12.17 7.26
C VAL A 377 -7.06 11.25 6.88
N VAL A 378 -8.27 11.83 6.87
CA VAL A 378 -9.56 11.26 6.44
C VAL A 378 -10.29 10.31 7.40
N ARG A 379 -10.92 10.90 8.44
CA ARG A 379 -12.34 10.68 8.80
C ARG A 379 -12.77 11.67 9.91
N PRO A 380 -13.36 12.82 9.56
CA PRO A 380 -13.88 13.77 10.56
C PRO A 380 -15.16 13.28 11.26
N GLU A 381 -15.89 12.31 10.69
CA GLU A 381 -17.29 12.07 11.08
C GLU A 381 -17.54 10.84 11.97
N ARG A 382 -16.49 10.17 12.46
CA ARG A 382 -16.67 9.12 13.48
C ARG A 382 -15.64 9.23 14.60
N ARG A 383 -15.58 10.40 15.23
CA ARG A 383 -15.21 10.46 16.65
C ARG A 383 -16.41 9.94 17.44
N HIS A 384 -16.46 8.64 17.70
CA HIS A 384 -17.02 8.23 18.98
C HIS A 384 -15.99 8.66 20.03
N GLU A 385 -16.40 9.56 20.92
CA GLU A 385 -15.76 9.71 22.23
C GLU A 385 -15.88 8.33 22.91
N GLY A 386 -14.83 7.50 22.78
CA GLY A 386 -14.87 6.07 23.08
C GLY A 386 -14.58 5.12 21.90
N GLY A 387 -13.84 5.57 20.87
CA GLY A 387 -13.44 4.71 19.75
C GLY A 387 -12.68 3.45 20.20
N GLU A 388 -13.07 2.30 19.66
CA GLU A 388 -12.41 1.00 19.91
C GLU A 388 -10.91 1.08 19.56
N PRO A 389 -10.02 0.50 20.38
CA PRO A 389 -8.59 0.49 20.10
C PRO A 389 -8.30 -0.23 18.78
N SER A 390 -7.32 0.28 18.02
CA SER A 390 -6.86 -0.40 16.81
C SER A 390 -6.14 -1.71 17.16
N ILE A 391 -5.95 -2.62 16.20
CA ILE A 391 -5.31 -3.93 16.49
C ILE A 391 -3.89 -3.72 17.01
N PHE A 392 -3.16 -2.76 16.45
CA PHE A 392 -1.85 -2.31 16.92
C PHE A 392 -1.90 -1.87 18.39
N GLU A 393 -2.82 -0.97 18.74
CA GLU A 393 -2.93 -0.47 20.11
C GLU A 393 -3.37 -1.57 21.08
N THR A 394 -4.25 -2.50 20.68
CA THR A 394 -4.61 -3.67 21.50
C THR A 394 -3.41 -4.55 21.83
N TYR A 395 -2.58 -4.91 20.84
CA TYR A 395 -1.38 -5.70 21.10
C TYR A 395 -0.33 -4.94 21.91
N ARG A 396 -0.29 -3.61 21.75
CA ARG A 396 0.58 -2.74 22.52
C ARG A 396 0.17 -2.66 23.99
N GLU A 397 -1.12 -2.48 24.27
CA GLU A 397 -1.68 -2.51 25.63
C GLU A 397 -1.38 -3.83 26.32
N GLU A 398 -1.51 -4.96 25.62
CA GLU A 398 -1.10 -6.28 26.12
C GLU A 398 0.40 -6.37 26.43
N PHE A 399 1.26 -5.75 25.61
CA PHE A 399 2.69 -5.66 25.91
C PHE A 399 2.93 -4.87 27.19
N GLU A 400 2.34 -3.68 27.34
CA GLU A 400 2.57 -2.83 28.52
C GLU A 400 2.05 -3.50 29.80
N SER A 401 0.89 -4.15 29.75
CA SER A 401 0.32 -4.94 30.87
C SER A 401 1.26 -6.08 31.32
N LEU A 402 1.82 -6.82 30.35
CA LEU A 402 2.81 -7.86 30.65
C LEU A 402 4.13 -7.28 31.16
N TRP A 403 4.52 -6.09 30.68
CA TRP A 403 5.73 -5.39 31.12
C TRP A 403 5.62 -4.93 32.58
N GLU A 404 4.49 -4.33 32.97
CA GLU A 404 4.24 -3.85 34.34
C GLU A 404 4.31 -4.97 35.40
N THR A 405 3.90 -6.18 35.03
CA THR A 405 3.90 -7.35 35.92
C THR A 405 5.17 -8.21 35.81
N SER A 406 6.10 -7.83 34.93
CA SER A 406 7.34 -8.58 34.68
C SER A 406 8.42 -8.30 35.73
N ARG A 407 9.49 -9.12 35.71
CA ARG A 407 10.66 -8.96 36.59
C ARG A 407 11.91 -8.69 35.77
N PRO A 408 12.77 -7.74 36.18
CA PRO A 408 14.03 -7.49 35.51
C PRO A 408 14.99 -8.68 35.68
N VAL A 409 15.80 -8.91 34.66
CA VAL A 409 16.91 -9.88 34.67
C VAL A 409 18.21 -9.10 34.85
N SER A 410 18.85 -9.33 35.99
CA SER A 410 20.21 -8.83 36.30
C SER A 410 21.25 -9.43 35.38
#